data_AF-A0A6C0E0Y0-F1
#
_entry.id   AF-A0A6C0E0Y0-F1
#
_cell.length_a   1.000
_cell.length_b   1.000
_cell.length_c   1.000
_cell.angle_alpha   90.00
_cell.angle_beta   90.00
_cell.angle_gamma   90.00
#
_symmetry.space_group_name_H-M   'P 1'
#
loop_
_entity.id
_entity.type
_entity.pdbx_description
1 polymer ?
#
loop_
_entity_poly.entity_id
_entity_poly.type
_entity_poly.pdbx_seq_one_letter_code
_entity_poly.pdbx_strand_id
1 'polypeptide(L)'
;MSLTLNNFILPKHDKHIEKTDFVGSAYFNVIVMYFLSHKHDDACVILSEPYEIDENKNIHWFDGKDDDEHEHDDACVLLPKKLHHIPDRQRDVSLRWVENKKGGFISVPKPERKFWNNFTKCKSKRFVVLPFGYDCVDSGHANWLLYDKKTKSLERFESYGKINDKKCLNPPKLDKLIEKLFKENLGSDFIKKYYEPLAYSPNRNFQTIQEDEGEKLEISGFCSVWSCFWIDMRLSNPDIDREELLTMALKELRKIKKQKGISFTQFIRNYSGLIVDVSNEIKNMYS
;
A
#
# COMPACT_ATOMS: atom_id res chain seq x y z
N MET A 1 8.58 -18.43 -6.71
CA MET A 1 8.73 -18.73 -8.16
C MET A 1 7.56 -18.09 -8.93
N SER A 2 7.72 -17.42 -10.08
CA SER A 2 6.58 -16.82 -10.81
C SER A 2 5.92 -17.85 -11.75
N LEU A 3 4.59 -17.87 -11.88
CA LEU A 3 3.89 -18.62 -12.94
C LEU A 3 3.64 -17.65 -14.11
N THR A 4 4.33 -17.84 -15.23
CA THR A 4 4.12 -17.05 -16.45
C THR A 4 3.15 -17.76 -17.39
N LEU A 5 1.98 -17.15 -17.61
CA LEU A 5 1.10 -17.42 -18.74
C LEU A 5 0.95 -16.09 -19.47
N ASN A 6 1.38 -16.00 -20.74
CA ASN A 6 1.26 -14.78 -21.56
C ASN A 6 1.93 -13.52 -20.96
N ASN A 7 3.17 -13.63 -20.46
CA ASN A 7 3.92 -12.53 -19.82
C ASN A 7 3.26 -11.92 -18.56
N PHE A 8 2.15 -12.48 -18.09
CA PHE A 8 1.53 -12.13 -16.81
C PHE A 8 2.32 -12.74 -15.66
N ILE A 9 2.70 -11.91 -14.71
CA ILE A 9 3.41 -12.32 -13.49
C ILE A 9 2.46 -12.21 -12.32
N LEU A 10 2.11 -13.36 -11.73
CA LEU A 10 1.36 -13.46 -10.48
C LEU A 10 2.35 -13.67 -9.30
N PRO A 11 2.48 -12.70 -8.38
CA PRO A 11 3.21 -12.90 -7.14
C PRO A 11 2.61 -14.06 -6.35
N LYS A 12 3.48 -14.97 -5.89
CA LYS A 12 3.08 -16.05 -4.99
C LYS A 12 4.19 -16.37 -4.01
N HIS A 13 3.76 -16.86 -2.86
CA HIS A 13 4.61 -17.51 -1.89
C HIS A 13 4.35 -19.03 -1.97
N ASP A 14 5.41 -19.81 -2.17
CA ASP A 14 5.29 -21.25 -2.40
C ASP A 14 5.06 -22.04 -1.10
N LYS A 15 5.29 -21.42 0.07
CA LYS A 15 5.04 -22.00 1.40
C LYS A 15 3.54 -21.96 1.74
N HIS A 16 3.01 -23.10 2.16
CA HIS A 16 1.66 -23.20 2.71
C HIS A 16 1.65 -22.68 4.15
N ILE A 17 0.69 -21.80 4.46
CA ILE A 17 0.59 -21.12 5.75
C ILE A 17 -0.85 -21.24 6.25
N GLU A 18 -1.06 -22.13 7.21
CA GLU A 18 -2.37 -22.36 7.82
C GLU A 18 -2.83 -21.12 8.61
N LYS A 19 -1.90 -20.53 9.36
CA LYS A 19 -2.10 -19.33 10.17
C LYS A 19 -0.92 -18.39 9.97
N THR A 20 -1.21 -17.11 9.84
CA THR A 20 -0.21 -16.07 9.68
C THR A 20 -0.20 -15.19 10.93
N ASP A 21 1.00 -14.86 11.42
CA ASP A 21 1.19 -13.89 12.52
C ASP A 21 1.01 -12.44 12.04
N PHE A 22 0.43 -12.25 10.86
CA PHE A 22 0.18 -10.96 10.27
C PHE A 22 -0.79 -10.15 11.15
N VAL A 23 -0.43 -8.90 11.41
CA VAL A 23 -1.31 -7.91 12.03
C VAL A 23 -1.19 -6.63 11.22
N GLY A 24 -2.32 -6.12 10.73
CA GLY A 24 -2.35 -4.84 10.02
C GLY A 24 -1.94 -3.71 10.96
N SER A 25 -0.76 -3.13 10.75
CA SER A 25 -0.22 -2.02 11.54
C SER A 25 0.55 -1.03 10.67
N ALA A 26 0.91 0.12 11.25
CA ALA A 26 1.79 1.07 10.58
C ALA A 26 3.17 0.47 10.29
N TYR A 27 3.70 -0.32 11.23
CA TYR A 27 4.93 -1.08 11.02
C TYR A 27 4.82 -1.99 9.80
N PHE A 28 3.69 -2.69 9.62
CA PHE A 28 3.48 -3.52 8.44
C PHE A 28 3.54 -2.72 7.14
N ASN A 29 2.94 -1.52 7.09
CA ASN A 29 3.03 -0.68 5.89
C ASN A 29 4.50 -0.37 5.54
N VAL A 30 5.35 -0.10 6.55
CA VAL A 30 6.80 0.10 6.36
C VAL A 30 7.46 -1.14 5.77
N ILE A 31 7.16 -2.33 6.30
CA ILE A 31 7.70 -3.60 5.77
C ILE A 31 7.23 -3.85 4.34
N VAL A 32 5.97 -3.59 4.01
CA VAL A 32 5.49 -3.73 2.63
C VAL A 32 6.21 -2.75 1.71
N MET A 33 6.38 -1.49 2.12
CA MET A 33 7.12 -0.51 1.32
C MET A 33 8.59 -0.92 1.13
N TYR A 34 9.24 -1.46 2.17
CA TYR A 34 10.55 -2.09 2.05
C TYR A 34 10.51 -3.19 0.98
N PHE A 35 9.61 -4.15 1.13
CA PHE A 35 9.48 -5.29 0.23
C PHE A 35 9.30 -4.85 -1.23
N LEU A 36 8.35 -3.94 -1.49
CA LEU A 36 8.04 -3.48 -2.85
C LEU A 36 9.20 -2.72 -3.47
N SER A 37 9.90 -1.88 -2.70
CA SER A 37 11.02 -1.11 -3.22
C SER A 37 12.26 -1.94 -3.52
N HIS A 38 12.48 -3.03 -2.79
CA HIS A 38 13.60 -3.94 -3.05
C HIS A 38 13.27 -4.94 -4.16
N LYS A 39 12.00 -5.32 -4.29
CA LYS A 39 11.55 -6.24 -5.34
C LYS A 39 11.45 -5.58 -6.71
N HIS A 40 11.08 -4.30 -6.75
CA HIS A 40 10.77 -3.58 -7.99
C HIS A 40 11.67 -2.36 -8.17
N ASP A 41 12.66 -2.49 -9.04
CA ASP A 41 13.63 -1.42 -9.34
C ASP A 41 12.97 -0.13 -9.84
N ASP A 42 11.79 -0.21 -10.45
CA ASP A 42 11.04 0.94 -10.97
C ASP A 42 10.07 1.57 -9.95
N ALA A 43 10.02 1.07 -8.72
CA ALA A 43 9.17 1.59 -7.66
C ALA A 43 9.93 2.56 -6.75
N CYS A 44 9.29 3.70 -6.46
CA CYS A 44 9.60 4.57 -5.34
C CYS A 44 8.51 4.43 -4.29
N VAL A 45 8.89 4.38 -3.02
CA VAL A 45 7.93 4.33 -1.90
C VAL A 45 8.08 5.59 -1.08
N ILE A 46 6.96 6.26 -0.78
CA ILE A 46 6.99 7.46 0.04
C ILE A 46 6.49 7.11 1.44
N LEU A 47 7.46 7.06 2.35
CA LEU A 47 7.25 7.05 3.79
C LEU A 47 7.37 8.48 4.30
N SER A 48 6.41 8.93 5.10
CA SER A 48 6.61 10.09 5.94
C SER A 48 7.38 9.69 7.19
N GLU A 49 8.50 10.37 7.39
CA GLU A 49 9.27 10.27 8.62
C GLU A 49 8.56 11.06 9.72
N PRO A 50 8.30 10.46 10.89
CA PRO A 50 8.27 11.21 12.14
C PRO A 50 9.61 11.04 12.86
N TYR A 51 10.73 10.87 12.16
CA TYR A 51 12.03 10.67 12.81
C TYR A 51 13.20 11.33 12.07
N GLU A 52 14.18 11.77 12.84
CA GLU A 52 15.49 12.19 12.39
C GLU A 52 16.50 11.05 12.59
N ILE A 53 17.51 10.99 11.73
CA ILE A 53 18.67 10.12 11.91
C ILE A 53 19.86 11.04 12.17
N ASP A 54 20.38 11.03 13.40
CA ASP A 54 21.54 11.86 13.74
C ASP A 54 22.83 11.40 13.01
N GLU A 55 23.89 12.20 13.09
CA GLU A 55 25.22 11.90 12.55
C GLU A 55 25.80 10.56 13.04
N ASN A 56 25.33 10.08 14.20
CA ASN A 56 25.69 8.81 14.81
C ASN A 56 24.73 7.66 14.44
N LYS A 57 23.81 7.88 13.50
CA LYS A 57 22.82 6.92 13.00
C LYS A 57 21.77 6.46 14.04
N ASN A 58 21.50 7.27 15.07
CA ASN A 58 20.40 7.02 15.99
C ASN A 58 19.09 7.58 15.46
N ILE A 59 17.98 6.89 15.74
CA ILE A 59 16.64 7.35 15.39
C ILE A 59 16.11 8.22 16.53
N HIS A 60 15.85 9.49 16.24
CA HIS A 60 15.17 10.42 17.12
C HIS A 60 13.76 10.63 16.60
N TRP A 61 12.74 10.35 17.41
CA TRP A 61 11.36 10.56 17.02
C TRP A 61 10.98 12.03 17.20
N PHE A 62 10.44 12.65 16.16
CA PHE A 62 9.93 14.00 16.21
C PHE A 62 8.73 14.10 17.14
N ASP A 63 8.85 14.94 18.16
CA ASP A 63 7.74 15.49 18.94
C ASP A 63 7.17 16.79 18.33
N GLY A 64 7.62 17.14 17.12
CA GLY A 64 7.08 18.25 16.32
C GLY A 64 7.79 19.58 16.54
N LYS A 65 9.04 19.57 17.02
CA LYS A 65 9.88 20.75 17.12
C LYS A 65 11.25 20.48 16.53
N ASP A 66 11.75 21.47 15.83
CA ASP A 66 13.08 21.61 15.23
C ASP A 66 13.22 21.14 13.77
N ASP A 67 13.80 22.03 12.97
CA ASP A 67 14.04 21.92 11.54
C ASP A 67 15.57 21.89 11.37
N ASP A 68 16.20 20.71 11.22
CA ASP A 68 17.58 20.66 10.73
C ASP A 68 17.71 19.65 9.56
N GLU A 69 18.19 20.17 8.44
CA GLU A 69 18.27 19.49 7.14
C GLU A 69 19.59 18.72 6.99
N HIS A 70 19.52 17.39 7.00
CA HIS A 70 20.60 16.54 6.47
C HIS A 70 20.07 15.67 5.32
N GLU A 71 20.50 16.03 4.10
CA GLU A 71 20.14 15.36 2.84
C GLU A 71 21.05 14.14 2.58
N HIS A 72 20.42 12.99 2.34
CA HIS A 72 21.04 11.87 1.63
C HIS A 72 20.31 11.68 0.30
N ASP A 73 21.03 11.86 -0.81
CA ASP A 73 20.47 12.15 -2.13
C ASP A 73 19.97 10.95 -2.95
N ASP A 74 20.30 9.71 -2.58
CA ASP A 74 20.11 8.58 -3.51
C ASP A 74 19.11 7.50 -3.10
N ALA A 75 18.47 7.60 -1.93
CA ALA A 75 17.53 6.58 -1.49
C ALA A 75 16.07 6.98 -1.79
N CYS A 76 15.47 6.34 -2.80
CA CYS A 76 14.02 6.34 -3.09
C CYS A 76 13.18 5.59 -2.03
N VAL A 77 13.81 5.29 -0.90
CA VAL A 77 13.30 4.48 0.19
C VAL A 77 13.83 5.09 1.49
N LEU A 78 13.05 5.97 2.12
CA LEU A 78 13.37 6.55 3.42
C LEU A 78 12.94 5.55 4.51
N LEU A 79 13.74 4.51 4.71
CA LEU A 79 13.52 3.53 5.78
C LEU A 79 14.33 3.89 7.03
N PRO A 80 13.75 3.67 8.21
CA PRO A 80 14.47 3.88 9.45
C PRO A 80 15.60 2.85 9.55
N LYS A 81 16.82 3.30 9.91
CA LYS A 81 17.97 2.41 10.18
C LYS A 81 17.75 1.45 11.36
N LYS A 82 16.72 1.65 12.18
CA LYS A 82 16.34 0.83 13.34
C LYS A 82 14.83 0.59 13.33
N LEU A 83 14.39 -0.39 12.53
CA LEU A 83 12.97 -0.73 12.36
C LEU A 83 12.26 -1.20 13.65
N HIS A 84 12.99 -1.69 14.64
CA HIS A 84 12.43 -2.16 15.92
C HIS A 84 11.90 -1.05 16.84
N HIS A 85 12.10 0.23 16.49
CA HIS A 85 11.60 1.37 17.28
C HIS A 85 10.27 1.94 16.82
N ILE A 86 9.70 1.49 15.68
CA ILE A 86 8.43 2.05 15.18
C ILE A 86 7.30 1.64 16.14
N PRO A 87 6.68 2.58 16.88
CA PRO A 87 5.57 2.24 17.76
C PRO A 87 4.36 1.82 16.93
N ASP A 88 3.73 0.70 17.28
CA ASP A 88 2.51 0.21 16.59
C ASP A 88 1.36 1.23 16.54
N ARG A 89 1.41 2.27 17.40
CA ARG A 89 0.41 3.34 17.50
C ARG A 89 0.59 4.49 16.50
N GLN A 90 1.66 4.52 15.71
CA GLN A 90 1.89 5.63 14.79
C GLN A 90 0.87 5.63 13.65
N ARG A 91 0.03 6.66 13.61
CA ARG A 91 -0.92 6.85 12.52
C ARG A 91 -0.35 7.66 11.36
N ASP A 92 0.79 8.32 11.54
CA ASP A 92 1.27 9.40 10.66
C ASP A 92 2.25 8.96 9.55
N VAL A 93 2.32 7.67 9.21
CA VAL A 93 3.23 7.18 8.15
C VAL A 93 2.59 7.14 6.75
N SER A 94 1.32 7.52 6.63
CA SER A 94 0.51 7.38 5.40
C SER A 94 -0.45 8.53 5.21
N LEU A 95 -0.87 8.82 3.98
CA LEU A 95 -2.08 9.60 3.73
C LEU A 95 -3.28 8.87 4.35
N ARG A 96 -4.22 9.61 4.94
CA ARG A 96 -5.40 8.98 5.57
C ARG A 96 -6.67 9.74 5.31
N TRP A 97 -7.75 9.02 5.12
CA TRP A 97 -9.07 9.57 5.33
C TRP A 97 -9.44 9.51 6.81
N VAL A 98 -9.75 10.65 7.41
CA VAL A 98 -10.19 10.76 8.81
C VAL A 98 -11.66 11.14 8.84
N GLU A 99 -12.51 10.23 9.29
CA GLU A 99 -13.94 10.48 9.45
C GLU A 99 -14.20 11.41 10.64
N ASN A 100 -15.15 12.33 10.48
CA ASN A 100 -15.64 13.18 11.56
C ASN A 100 -17.13 13.48 11.38
N LYS A 101 -17.73 14.15 12.37
CA LYS A 101 -19.16 14.51 12.36
C LYS A 101 -19.60 15.35 11.15
N LYS A 102 -18.68 15.98 10.42
CA LYS A 102 -18.93 16.86 9.27
C LYS A 102 -18.65 16.19 7.93
N GLY A 103 -18.31 14.90 7.92
CA GLY A 103 -18.07 14.13 6.69
C GLY A 103 -16.62 13.87 6.35
N GLY A 104 -15.65 14.22 7.21
CA GLY A 104 -14.24 13.79 7.12
C GLY A 104 -13.28 14.68 6.32
N PHE A 105 -11.98 14.38 6.39
CA PHE A 105 -10.90 15.08 5.70
C PHE A 105 -9.71 14.16 5.39
N ILE A 106 -8.83 14.56 4.47
CA ILE A 106 -7.57 13.85 4.23
C ILE A 106 -6.51 14.41 5.19
N SER A 107 -5.97 13.54 6.05
CA SER A 107 -4.78 13.83 6.84
C SER A 107 -3.53 13.53 6.02
N VAL A 108 -2.61 14.49 5.99
CA VAL A 108 -1.30 14.36 5.39
C VAL A 108 -0.28 14.20 6.51
N PRO A 109 0.65 13.25 6.39
CA PRO A 109 1.73 13.12 7.34
C PRO A 109 2.52 14.40 7.58
N LYS A 110 2.95 14.59 8.83
CA LYS A 110 3.77 15.74 9.23
C LYS A 110 5.27 15.41 9.19
N PRO A 111 6.13 16.40 8.88
CA PRO A 111 5.78 17.71 8.32
C PRO A 111 5.33 17.61 6.86
N GLU A 112 4.20 18.24 6.49
CA GLU A 112 3.59 18.07 5.15
C GLU A 112 4.53 18.47 4.02
N ARG A 113 5.29 19.56 4.23
CA ARG A 113 6.31 20.02 3.26
C ARG A 113 7.30 18.91 2.92
N LYS A 114 7.78 18.18 3.93
CA LYS A 114 8.73 17.07 3.75
C LYS A 114 8.07 15.89 3.03
N PHE A 115 6.82 15.58 3.38
CA PHE A 115 6.05 14.55 2.68
C PHE A 115 5.92 14.85 1.17
N TRP A 116 5.54 16.07 0.79
CA TRP A 116 5.41 16.45 -0.61
C TRP A 116 6.76 16.54 -1.33
N ASN A 117 7.80 17.04 -0.65
CA ASN A 117 9.16 17.06 -1.20
C ASN A 117 9.71 15.65 -1.49
N ASN A 118 9.25 14.60 -0.81
CA ASN A 118 9.67 13.23 -1.12
C ASN A 118 9.27 12.78 -2.54
N PHE A 119 8.23 13.38 -3.15
CA PHE A 119 7.92 13.12 -4.56
C PHE A 119 9.04 13.57 -5.50
N THR A 120 9.78 14.64 -5.17
CA THR A 120 10.89 15.11 -6.00
C THR A 120 12.13 14.22 -5.88
N LYS A 121 12.19 13.34 -4.86
CA LYS A 121 13.25 12.34 -4.70
C LYS A 121 12.99 11.11 -5.58
N CYS A 122 11.73 10.82 -5.90
CA CYS A 122 11.32 9.73 -6.80
C CYS A 122 11.55 10.01 -8.31
N LYS A 123 12.53 10.84 -8.70
CA LYS A 123 12.70 11.32 -10.09
C LYS A 123 13.08 10.24 -11.10
N SER A 124 13.87 9.25 -10.71
CA SER A 124 14.35 8.18 -11.61
C SER A 124 13.38 7.01 -11.77
N LYS A 125 12.45 6.83 -10.81
CA LYS A 125 11.53 5.70 -10.78
C LYS A 125 10.28 5.96 -11.62
N ARG A 126 9.67 4.92 -12.20
CA ARG A 126 8.41 5.04 -12.94
C ARG A 126 7.22 5.18 -12.00
N PHE A 127 7.20 4.38 -10.94
CA PHE A 127 6.06 4.30 -10.04
C PHE A 127 6.35 5.00 -8.71
N VAL A 128 5.33 5.64 -8.16
CA VAL A 128 5.33 6.12 -6.77
C VAL A 128 4.18 5.44 -6.03
N VAL A 129 4.51 4.73 -4.97
CA VAL A 129 3.59 3.92 -4.18
C VAL A 129 3.34 4.62 -2.85
N LEU A 130 2.07 4.78 -2.48
CA LEU A 130 1.69 5.39 -1.20
C LEU A 130 0.62 4.56 -0.48
N PRO A 131 0.82 4.22 0.80
CA PRO A 131 -0.26 3.68 1.63
C PRO A 131 -1.33 4.76 1.85
N PHE A 132 -2.59 4.33 1.89
CA PHE A 132 -3.76 5.18 2.13
C PHE A 132 -4.67 4.56 3.20
N GLY A 133 -4.61 5.08 4.42
CA GLY A 133 -5.37 4.55 5.55
C GLY A 133 -6.76 5.18 5.69
N TYR A 134 -7.63 4.51 6.44
CA TYR A 134 -8.92 5.04 6.86
C TYR A 134 -9.01 4.98 8.39
N ASP A 135 -9.32 6.13 8.99
CA ASP A 135 -9.73 6.26 10.39
C ASP A 135 -11.23 6.48 10.43
N CYS A 136 -11.99 5.38 10.37
CA CYS A 136 -13.44 5.42 10.57
C CYS A 136 -13.77 5.31 12.05
N VAL A 137 -14.95 5.78 12.45
CA VAL A 137 -15.37 5.75 13.86
C VAL A 137 -15.36 4.33 14.42
N ASP A 138 -15.82 3.36 13.64
CA ASP A 138 -16.04 1.98 14.09
C ASP A 138 -15.14 0.93 13.42
N SER A 139 -14.21 1.34 12.54
CA SER A 139 -13.32 0.40 11.85
C SER A 139 -12.08 1.05 11.26
N GLY A 140 -11.02 0.26 11.09
CA GLY A 140 -9.88 0.62 10.24
C GLY A 140 -10.02 -0.02 8.86
N HIS A 141 -9.47 0.64 7.85
CA HIS A 141 -9.31 0.08 6.51
C HIS A 141 -8.02 0.60 5.88
N ALA A 142 -7.52 -0.10 4.87
CA ALA A 142 -6.26 0.23 4.23
C ALA A 142 -6.37 -0.01 2.73
N ASN A 143 -6.12 1.06 1.98
CA ASN A 143 -5.98 1.07 0.53
C ASN A 143 -4.56 1.53 0.19
N TRP A 144 -4.22 1.43 -1.08
CA TRP A 144 -2.95 1.91 -1.61
C TRP A 144 -3.23 2.79 -2.82
N LEU A 145 -2.42 3.84 -2.97
CA LEU A 145 -2.36 4.69 -4.14
C LEU A 145 -1.12 4.32 -4.96
N LEU A 146 -1.28 4.30 -6.28
CA LEU A 146 -0.18 4.11 -7.21
C LEU A 146 -0.19 5.24 -8.24
N TYR A 147 0.91 5.96 -8.33
CA TYR A 147 1.14 6.94 -9.36
C TYR A 147 2.09 6.36 -10.41
N ASP A 148 1.66 6.37 -11.67
CA ASP A 148 2.50 6.00 -12.82
C ASP A 148 2.95 7.27 -13.55
N LYS A 149 4.26 7.56 -13.50
CA LYS A 149 4.85 8.75 -14.15
C LYS A 149 4.84 8.67 -15.66
N LYS A 150 4.83 7.46 -16.25
CA LYS A 150 4.78 7.29 -17.71
C LYS A 150 3.47 7.84 -18.27
N THR A 151 2.36 7.52 -17.61
CA THR A 151 1.00 7.96 -18.01
C THR A 151 0.51 9.21 -17.27
N LYS A 152 1.24 9.65 -16.24
CA LYS A 152 0.83 10.68 -15.27
C LYS A 152 -0.55 10.38 -14.68
N SER A 153 -0.77 9.13 -14.30
CA SER A 153 -2.04 8.69 -13.74
C SER A 153 -1.90 8.26 -12.29
N LEU A 154 -2.86 8.67 -11.46
CA LEU A 154 -3.01 8.22 -10.09
C LEU A 154 -4.17 7.23 -10.02
N GLU A 155 -3.99 6.10 -9.37
CA GLU A 155 -5.06 5.13 -9.09
C GLU A 155 -5.18 4.88 -7.60
N ARG A 156 -6.43 4.69 -7.14
CA ARG A 156 -6.73 4.16 -5.80
C ARG A 156 -7.26 2.74 -5.96
N PHE A 157 -6.68 1.81 -5.20
CA PHE A 157 -7.15 0.42 -5.16
C PHE A 157 -8.12 0.20 -4.00
N GLU A 158 -9.13 -0.64 -4.21
CA GLU A 158 -10.10 -1.07 -3.19
C GLU A 158 -10.27 -2.59 -3.28
N SER A 159 -9.84 -3.31 -2.25
CA SER A 159 -9.83 -4.78 -2.20
C SER A 159 -11.22 -5.40 -2.14
N TYR A 160 -12.22 -4.65 -1.66
CA TYR A 160 -13.62 -5.10 -1.66
C TYR A 160 -14.34 -4.86 -3.01
N GLY A 161 -13.92 -3.87 -3.79
CA GLY A 161 -14.69 -3.41 -4.96
C GLY A 161 -15.76 -2.40 -4.53
N LYS A 162 -17.05 -2.69 -4.81
CA LYS A 162 -18.14 -1.78 -4.47
C LYS A 162 -18.55 -1.93 -3.00
N ILE A 163 -18.30 -0.90 -2.21
CA ILE A 163 -18.70 -0.82 -0.80
C ILE A 163 -19.94 0.07 -0.68
N ASN A 164 -21.07 -0.50 -0.28
CA ASN A 164 -22.35 0.21 -0.17
C ASN A 164 -22.75 0.55 1.27
N ASP A 165 -22.26 -0.24 2.21
CA ASP A 165 -22.68 -0.30 3.61
C ASP A 165 -21.73 0.46 4.56
N LYS A 166 -20.53 0.82 4.10
CA LYS A 166 -19.53 1.55 4.91
C LYS A 166 -19.21 2.91 4.29
N LYS A 167 -19.99 3.93 4.67
CA LYS A 167 -19.86 5.32 4.18
C LYS A 167 -18.44 5.87 4.32
N CYS A 168 -17.73 5.53 5.39
CA CYS A 168 -16.36 5.98 5.60
C CYS A 168 -15.36 5.45 4.55
N LEU A 169 -15.57 4.26 4.00
CA LEU A 169 -14.63 3.64 3.05
C LEU A 169 -14.80 4.16 1.62
N ASN A 170 -15.99 4.69 1.33
CA ASN A 170 -16.27 5.38 0.08
C ASN A 170 -17.00 6.71 0.33
N PRO A 171 -16.32 7.69 0.97
CA PRO A 171 -16.90 8.98 1.24
C PRO A 171 -17.24 9.68 -0.08
N PRO A 172 -18.39 10.37 -0.16
CA PRO A 172 -18.68 11.20 -1.31
C PRO A 172 -17.54 12.17 -1.58
N LYS A 173 -17.07 12.22 -2.83
CA LYS A 173 -15.99 13.11 -3.30
C LYS A 173 -14.57 12.78 -2.78
N LEU A 174 -14.34 11.66 -2.09
CA LEU A 174 -13.00 11.29 -1.64
C LEU A 174 -11.98 11.35 -2.78
N ASP A 175 -12.28 10.71 -3.90
CA ASP A 175 -11.39 10.65 -5.05
C ASP A 175 -11.09 12.04 -5.65
N LYS A 176 -12.08 12.93 -5.66
CA LYS A 176 -11.88 14.34 -6.08
C LYS A 176 -11.02 15.12 -5.09
N LEU A 177 -11.12 14.84 -3.79
CA LEU A 177 -10.28 15.46 -2.77
C LEU A 177 -8.84 14.98 -2.88
N ILE A 178 -8.61 13.69 -3.13
CA ILE A 178 -7.27 13.13 -3.37
C ILE A 178 -6.66 13.79 -4.61
N GLU A 179 -7.37 13.82 -5.74
CA GLU A 179 -6.87 14.44 -6.96
C GLU A 179 -6.53 15.93 -6.76
N LYS A 180 -7.43 16.67 -6.09
CA LYS A 180 -7.23 18.08 -5.76
C LYS A 180 -5.99 18.28 -4.89
N LEU A 181 -5.84 17.48 -3.83
CA LEU A 181 -4.71 17.56 -2.90
C LEU A 181 -3.37 17.41 -3.62
N PHE A 182 -3.25 16.43 -4.52
CA PHE A 182 -2.03 16.24 -5.30
C PHE A 182 -1.78 17.41 -6.27
N LYS A 183 -2.81 17.92 -6.95
CA LYS A 183 -2.66 19.05 -7.89
C LYS A 183 -2.28 20.36 -7.18
N GLU A 184 -2.80 20.60 -5.99
CA GLU A 184 -2.47 21.79 -5.19
C GLU A 184 -1.03 21.76 -4.69
N ASN A 185 -0.49 20.58 -4.34
CA ASN A 185 0.85 20.46 -3.76
C ASN A 185 1.95 20.15 -4.79
N LEU A 186 1.63 19.49 -5.90
CA LEU A 186 2.60 19.02 -6.90
C LEU A 186 2.40 19.64 -8.30
N GLY A 187 1.38 20.49 -8.46
CA GLY A 187 1.05 21.20 -9.70
C GLY A 187 -0.13 20.59 -10.47
N SER A 188 -0.87 21.43 -11.20
CA SER A 188 -2.11 21.05 -11.91
C SER A 188 -1.92 19.93 -12.93
N ASP A 189 -0.74 19.85 -13.55
CA ASP A 189 -0.38 18.88 -14.59
C ASP A 189 0.28 17.61 -14.04
N PHE A 190 0.37 17.48 -12.70
CA PHE A 190 0.93 16.31 -12.04
C PHE A 190 0.08 15.07 -12.33
N ILE A 191 -1.25 15.21 -12.28
CA ILE A 191 -2.22 14.15 -12.60
C ILE A 191 -2.94 14.51 -13.89
N LYS A 192 -2.71 13.72 -14.95
CA LYS A 192 -3.48 13.77 -16.20
C LYS A 192 -4.77 12.96 -16.12
N LYS A 193 -4.76 11.85 -15.39
CA LYS A 193 -5.92 10.97 -15.22
C LYS A 193 -5.95 10.37 -13.82
N TYR A 194 -7.10 10.47 -13.17
CA TYR A 194 -7.36 9.80 -11.89
C TYR A 194 -8.25 8.58 -12.14
N TYR A 195 -7.89 7.44 -11.53
CA TYR A 195 -8.66 6.20 -11.57
C TYR A 195 -9.20 5.90 -10.17
N GLU A 196 -10.48 6.21 -9.97
CA GLU A 196 -11.22 5.74 -8.80
C GLU A 196 -11.46 4.22 -8.89
N PRO A 197 -11.65 3.50 -7.76
CA PRO A 197 -11.66 2.04 -7.79
C PRO A 197 -12.68 1.44 -8.75
N LEU A 198 -13.92 1.95 -8.78
CA LEU A 198 -14.98 1.41 -9.64
C LEU A 198 -14.85 1.77 -11.12
N ALA A 199 -13.85 2.59 -11.49
CA ALA A 199 -13.56 2.87 -12.89
C ALA A 199 -12.87 1.68 -13.61
N TYR A 200 -12.31 0.73 -12.85
CA TYR A 200 -11.62 -0.45 -13.41
C TYR A 200 -11.85 -1.73 -12.57
N SER A 201 -12.37 -1.61 -11.34
CA SER A 201 -12.62 -2.74 -10.43
C SER A 201 -14.04 -3.26 -10.56
N PRO A 202 -14.26 -4.60 -10.55
CA PRO A 202 -15.59 -5.16 -10.51
C PRO A 202 -16.28 -4.85 -9.17
N ASN A 203 -17.61 -4.98 -9.14
CA ASN A 203 -18.40 -4.78 -7.92
C ASN A 203 -17.96 -5.67 -6.74
N ARG A 204 -17.47 -6.89 -7.02
CA ARG A 204 -16.93 -7.80 -6.01
C ARG A 204 -15.48 -8.10 -6.36
N ASN A 205 -14.56 -7.67 -5.50
CA ASN A 205 -13.13 -7.82 -5.70
C ASN A 205 -12.51 -8.84 -4.71
N PHE A 206 -11.17 -8.96 -4.68
CA PHE A 206 -10.44 -10.02 -3.99
C PHE A 206 -10.91 -10.29 -2.56
N GLN A 207 -11.05 -9.26 -1.74
CA GLN A 207 -11.38 -9.41 -0.33
C GLN A 207 -12.85 -9.80 -0.12
N THR A 208 -13.78 -9.25 -0.90
CA THR A 208 -15.17 -9.71 -0.87
C THR A 208 -15.25 -11.18 -1.24
N ILE A 209 -14.59 -11.58 -2.33
CA ILE A 209 -14.57 -12.98 -2.76
C ILE A 209 -13.98 -13.88 -1.67
N GLN A 210 -12.90 -13.45 -1.02
CA GLN A 210 -12.24 -14.15 0.08
C GLN A 210 -13.16 -14.29 1.31
N GLU A 211 -13.85 -13.23 1.73
CA GLU A 211 -14.78 -13.27 2.86
C GLU A 211 -16.00 -14.16 2.56
N ASP A 212 -16.47 -14.17 1.32
CA ASP A 212 -17.57 -15.03 0.86
C ASP A 212 -17.22 -16.53 0.83
N GLU A 213 -15.94 -16.90 1.00
CA GLU A 213 -15.54 -18.30 1.20
C GLU A 213 -15.95 -18.83 2.57
N GLY A 214 -16.31 -17.96 3.52
CA GLY A 214 -16.78 -18.34 4.85
C GLY A 214 -15.70 -18.96 5.73
N GLU A 215 -14.43 -18.93 5.31
CA GLU A 215 -13.31 -19.38 6.12
C GLU A 215 -13.13 -18.45 7.32
N LYS A 216 -13.03 -19.03 8.53
CA LYS A 216 -12.82 -18.25 9.74
C LYS A 216 -11.46 -17.55 9.67
N LEU A 217 -11.49 -16.21 9.70
CA LEU A 217 -10.28 -15.40 9.79
C LEU A 217 -9.94 -15.20 11.26
N GLU A 218 -8.72 -15.56 11.64
CA GLU A 218 -8.24 -15.37 13.01
C GLU A 218 -7.70 -13.96 13.26
N ILE A 219 -7.45 -13.22 12.18
CA ILE A 219 -6.80 -11.91 12.19
C ILE A 219 -7.51 -10.94 11.23
N SER A 220 -7.50 -9.66 11.57
CA SER A 220 -7.95 -8.57 10.71
C SER A 220 -6.79 -8.00 9.88
N GLY A 221 -7.10 -7.17 8.87
CA GLY A 221 -6.09 -6.42 8.12
C GLY A 221 -5.74 -6.95 6.73
N PHE A 222 -6.42 -8.01 6.24
CA PHE A 222 -6.20 -8.51 4.87
C PHE A 222 -6.47 -7.47 3.79
N CYS A 223 -7.21 -6.38 4.07
CA CYS A 223 -7.32 -5.24 3.16
C CYS A 223 -5.95 -4.64 2.78
N SER A 224 -5.04 -4.50 3.74
CA SER A 224 -3.68 -4.02 3.46
C SER A 224 -2.88 -5.04 2.65
N VAL A 225 -3.01 -6.34 2.95
CA VAL A 225 -2.31 -7.41 2.22
C VAL A 225 -2.82 -7.54 0.78
N TRP A 226 -4.14 -7.49 0.56
CA TRP A 226 -4.72 -7.49 -0.78
C TRP A 226 -4.33 -6.26 -1.58
N SER A 227 -4.26 -5.10 -0.92
CA SER A 227 -3.79 -3.86 -1.56
C SER A 227 -2.31 -3.94 -1.92
N CYS A 228 -1.47 -4.48 -1.03
CA CYS A 228 -0.06 -4.79 -1.31
C CYS A 228 0.07 -5.73 -2.52
N PHE A 229 -0.69 -6.82 -2.54
CA PHE A 229 -0.72 -7.77 -3.64
C PHE A 229 -1.09 -7.09 -4.97
N TRP A 230 -2.08 -6.20 -4.98
CA TRP A 230 -2.43 -5.42 -6.18
C TRP A 230 -1.29 -4.51 -6.65
N ILE A 231 -0.60 -3.84 -5.74
CA ILE A 231 0.54 -2.99 -6.09
C ILE A 231 1.68 -3.86 -6.66
N ASP A 232 1.99 -4.98 -6.04
CA ASP A 232 2.98 -5.94 -6.53
C ASP A 232 2.62 -6.45 -7.94
N MET A 233 1.34 -6.73 -8.19
CA MET A 233 0.81 -7.06 -9.52
C MET A 233 1.04 -5.93 -10.54
N ARG A 234 0.70 -4.68 -10.21
CA ARG A 234 0.86 -3.52 -11.08
C ARG A 234 2.32 -3.24 -11.42
N LEU A 235 3.21 -3.35 -10.43
CA LEU A 235 4.65 -3.16 -10.62
C LEU A 235 5.26 -4.29 -11.46
N SER A 236 4.82 -5.54 -11.25
CA SER A 236 5.27 -6.69 -12.04
C SER A 236 4.77 -6.68 -13.49
N ASN A 237 3.68 -5.97 -13.78
CA ASN A 237 3.00 -5.94 -15.08
C ASN A 237 2.67 -4.50 -15.49
N PRO A 238 3.70 -3.64 -15.65
CA PRO A 238 3.54 -2.19 -15.61
C PRO A 238 2.78 -1.61 -16.82
N ASP A 239 2.79 -2.31 -17.95
CA ASP A 239 2.19 -1.88 -19.21
C ASP A 239 0.84 -2.54 -19.54
N ILE A 240 0.38 -3.49 -18.72
CA ILE A 240 -0.97 -4.07 -18.85
C ILE A 240 -1.99 -3.08 -18.29
N ASP A 241 -3.14 -2.94 -18.96
CA ASP A 241 -4.25 -2.12 -18.45
C ASP A 241 -4.76 -2.64 -17.09
N ARG A 242 -5.30 -1.74 -16.27
CA ARG A 242 -5.73 -2.06 -14.89
C ARG A 242 -6.89 -3.04 -14.86
N GLU A 243 -7.90 -2.82 -15.70
CA GLU A 243 -9.09 -3.66 -15.76
C GLU A 243 -8.73 -5.04 -16.31
N GLU A 244 -7.91 -5.06 -17.35
CA GLU A 244 -7.37 -6.30 -17.92
C GLU A 244 -6.54 -7.07 -16.88
N LEU A 245 -5.59 -6.43 -16.22
CA LEU A 245 -4.72 -7.05 -15.22
C LEU A 245 -5.51 -7.62 -14.05
N LEU A 246 -6.49 -6.86 -13.54
CA LEU A 246 -7.35 -7.28 -12.45
C LEU A 246 -8.21 -8.49 -12.85
N THR A 247 -8.73 -8.46 -14.08
CA THR A 247 -9.48 -9.58 -14.65
C THR A 247 -8.60 -10.84 -14.78
N MET A 248 -7.37 -10.69 -15.25
CA MET A 248 -6.40 -11.79 -15.35
C MET A 248 -6.08 -12.37 -13.96
N ALA A 249 -5.79 -11.52 -12.98
CA ALA A 249 -5.51 -11.94 -11.61
C ALA A 249 -6.68 -12.71 -10.99
N LEU A 250 -7.91 -12.21 -11.12
CA LEU A 250 -9.10 -12.89 -10.62
C LEU A 250 -9.34 -14.24 -11.33
N LYS A 251 -9.10 -14.32 -12.65
CA LYS A 251 -9.21 -15.57 -13.40
C LYS A 251 -8.17 -16.59 -12.93
N GLU A 252 -6.92 -16.18 -12.75
CA GLU A 252 -5.86 -17.08 -12.29
C GLU A 252 -6.07 -17.55 -10.85
N LEU A 253 -6.51 -16.68 -9.93
CA LEU A 253 -6.84 -17.11 -8.55
C LEU A 253 -7.99 -18.14 -8.53
N ARG A 254 -9.04 -17.94 -9.34
CA ARG A 254 -10.14 -18.92 -9.46
C ARG A 254 -9.65 -20.25 -10.06
N LYS A 255 -8.76 -20.19 -11.04
CA LYS A 255 -8.15 -21.38 -11.64
C LYS A 255 -7.28 -22.12 -10.63
N ILE A 256 -6.46 -21.42 -9.84
CA ILE A 256 -5.68 -21.99 -8.74
C ILE A 256 -6.58 -22.69 -7.73
N LYS A 257 -7.70 -22.06 -7.32
CA LYS A 257 -8.70 -22.69 -6.47
C LYS A 257 -9.27 -23.97 -7.07
N LYS A 258 -9.67 -23.93 -8.35
CA LYS A 258 -10.25 -25.09 -9.05
C LYS A 258 -9.25 -26.24 -9.23
N GLN A 259 -7.99 -25.94 -9.54
CA GLN A 259 -6.99 -26.94 -9.93
C GLN A 259 -6.18 -27.46 -8.74
N LYS A 260 -5.92 -26.62 -7.74
CA LYS A 260 -5.04 -26.94 -6.60
C LYS A 260 -5.74 -26.94 -5.26
N GLY A 261 -7.03 -26.58 -5.20
CA GLY A 261 -7.78 -26.45 -3.95
C GLY A 261 -7.34 -25.26 -3.08
N ILE A 262 -6.50 -24.35 -3.59
CA ILE A 262 -6.01 -23.20 -2.83
C ILE A 262 -7.06 -22.07 -2.94
N SER A 263 -7.77 -21.80 -1.85
CA SER A 263 -8.77 -20.73 -1.75
C SER A 263 -8.15 -19.33 -1.83
N PHE A 264 -8.96 -18.29 -1.96
CA PHE A 264 -8.49 -16.90 -1.88
C PHE A 264 -7.93 -16.61 -0.50
N THR A 265 -8.58 -17.14 0.54
CA THR A 265 -8.11 -17.06 1.93
C THR A 265 -6.73 -17.70 2.09
N GLN A 266 -6.55 -18.93 1.59
CA GLN A 266 -5.25 -19.61 1.68
C GLN A 266 -4.18 -18.89 0.86
N PHE A 267 -4.54 -18.38 -0.32
CA PHE A 267 -3.63 -17.62 -1.16
C PHE A 267 -3.12 -16.37 -0.43
N ILE A 268 -4.02 -15.57 0.15
CA ILE A 268 -3.61 -14.33 0.81
C ILE A 268 -2.87 -14.57 2.12
N ARG A 269 -3.14 -15.66 2.84
CA ARG A 269 -2.33 -16.11 3.99
C ARG A 269 -0.90 -16.49 3.58
N ASN A 270 -0.75 -17.21 2.47
CA ASN A 270 0.57 -17.55 1.95
C ASN A 270 1.34 -16.27 1.59
N TYR A 271 0.68 -15.35 0.89
CA TYR A 271 1.27 -14.07 0.50
C TYR A 271 1.60 -13.18 1.72
N SER A 272 0.74 -13.11 2.74
CA SER A 272 1.05 -12.36 3.97
C SER A 272 2.28 -12.93 4.69
N GLY A 273 2.46 -14.25 4.66
CA GLY A 273 3.66 -14.88 5.23
C GLY A 273 4.96 -14.51 4.52
N LEU A 274 4.94 -14.26 3.21
CA LEU A 274 6.11 -13.69 2.53
C LEU A 274 6.52 -12.35 3.14
N ILE A 275 5.53 -11.50 3.46
CA ILE A 275 5.80 -10.19 4.08
C ILE A 275 6.30 -10.36 5.52
N VAL A 276 5.78 -11.36 6.26
CA VAL A 276 6.28 -11.70 7.60
C VAL A 276 7.73 -12.19 7.53
N ASP A 277 8.08 -13.03 6.55
CA ASP A 277 9.44 -13.52 6.35
C ASP A 277 10.39 -12.34 6.07
N VAL A 278 10.01 -11.39 5.21
CA VAL A 278 10.77 -10.14 4.99
C VAL A 278 10.89 -9.32 6.28
N SER A 279 9.83 -9.21 7.08
CA SER A 279 9.92 -8.52 8.37
C SER A 279 10.94 -9.19 9.30
N ASN A 280 11.05 -10.51 9.29
CA ASN A 280 11.97 -11.24 10.16
C ASN A 280 13.41 -11.08 9.68
N GLU A 281 13.64 -11.14 8.36
CA GLU A 281 14.95 -10.84 7.76
C GLU A 281 15.43 -9.44 8.14
N ILE A 282 14.55 -8.44 8.02
CA ILE A 282 14.83 -7.07 8.46
C ILE A 282 15.21 -7.01 9.93
N LYS A 283 14.42 -7.64 10.82
CA LYS A 283 14.71 -7.63 12.26
C LYS A 283 16.09 -8.24 12.55
N ASN A 284 16.46 -9.32 11.86
CA ASN A 284 17.74 -9.99 12.02
C ASN A 284 18.94 -9.18 11.48
N MET A 285 18.72 -8.33 10.46
CA MET A 285 19.78 -7.43 9.95
C MET A 285 20.15 -6.31 10.94
N TYR A 286 19.25 -5.97 11.85
CA TYR A 286 19.40 -4.85 12.79
C TYR A 286 19.41 -5.26 14.27
N SER A 287 19.52 -6.56 14.55
CA SER A 287 19.74 -7.14 15.88
C SER A 287 21.22 -7.33 16.15
#